data_AF-A0A538ANY4-F1
#
_entry.id   AF-A0A538ANY4-F1
#
_cell.length_a   1.000
_cell.length_b   1.000
_cell.length_c   1.000
_cell.angle_alpha   90.00
_cell.angle_beta   90.00
_cell.angle_gamma   90.00
#
_symmetry.space_group_name_H-M   'P 1'
#
loop_
_entity.id
_entity.type
_entity.pdbx_description
1 polymer ?
#
loop_
_entity_poly.entity_id
_entity_poly.type
_entity_poly.pdbx_seq_one_letter_code
_entity_poly.pdbx_strand_id
1 'polypeptide(L)'
;MDNVPGRPDQPGIQPRGVGEILQAGFELYRRHWQELMTIAAGVVVPVTLVQYFLMHQLAAKAEIVNRNGQLTLQVSNGFFRRLAFTAVVALLSALLYQVLTGALTRAIAGDFVGTSFSLEDNYRFALSKLGPILIVSILAGLAVAAGFILFVIPGIWIAVRLSVTGPSLIIENQQGTKALARSWNLVRGFWWQVFAVFFVAVLLSGIVSAVLALPFGRNWFLRSIGAMIGSIVTLPFTTSVLVLVYLDLRTRKEQLDVGRLKAELDATGI
;
A
#
# COMPACT_ATOMS: atom_id res chain seq x y z
N MET A 1 -16.52 -42.42 9.75
CA MET A 1 -17.07 -41.05 9.75
C MET A 1 -16.67 -40.49 11.10
N ASP A 2 -15.44 -40.00 11.21
CA ASP A 2 -14.88 -39.63 12.50
C ASP A 2 -15.06 -38.13 12.69
N ASN A 3 -16.11 -37.80 13.45
CA ASN A 3 -16.41 -36.46 13.89
C ASN A 3 -15.40 -36.10 15.00
N VAL A 4 -14.26 -35.53 14.61
CA VAL A 4 -13.31 -34.96 15.56
C VAL A 4 -13.95 -33.67 16.11
N PRO A 5 -14.22 -33.57 17.42
CA PRO A 5 -14.74 -32.36 18.02
C PRO A 5 -13.74 -31.23 17.80
N GLY A 6 -14.19 -30.10 17.25
CA GLY A 6 -13.39 -28.89 17.13
C GLY A 6 -12.80 -28.53 18.49
N ARG A 7 -11.47 -28.50 18.60
CA ARG A 7 -10.78 -28.05 19.81
C ARG A 7 -11.19 -26.61 20.08
N PRO A 8 -11.85 -26.32 21.22
CA PRO A 8 -11.90 -24.96 21.72
C PRO A 8 -10.48 -24.58 22.17
N ASP A 9 -10.12 -23.29 22.08
CA ASP A 9 -8.97 -22.67 22.76
C ASP A 9 -7.66 -22.43 21.98
N GLN A 10 -7.64 -22.55 20.64
CA GLN A 10 -6.57 -21.91 19.84
C GLN A 10 -7.12 -20.64 19.22
N PRO A 11 -6.47 -19.46 19.34
CA PRO A 11 -6.89 -18.25 18.64
C PRO A 11 -6.66 -18.43 17.14
N GLY A 12 -7.57 -19.19 16.51
CA GLY A 12 -7.58 -19.47 15.09
C GLY A 12 -7.94 -18.20 14.33
N ILE A 13 -7.29 -18.00 13.19
CA ILE A 13 -7.72 -17.02 12.20
C ILE A 13 -9.05 -17.54 11.67
N GLN A 14 -10.18 -17.14 12.26
CA GLN A 14 -11.52 -17.54 11.81
C GLN A 14 -11.92 -16.73 10.56
N PRO A 15 -12.77 -17.28 9.66
CA PRO A 15 -13.30 -16.51 8.53
C PRO A 15 -14.10 -15.31 9.04
N ARG A 16 -13.72 -14.10 8.62
CA ARG A 16 -14.31 -12.85 9.12
C ARG A 16 -15.22 -12.17 8.11
N GLY A 17 -16.31 -11.57 8.57
CA GLY A 17 -17.14 -10.67 7.77
C GLY A 17 -16.40 -9.38 7.38
N VAL A 18 -16.96 -8.58 6.46
CA VAL A 18 -16.36 -7.31 5.99
C VAL A 18 -16.05 -6.37 7.18
N GLY A 19 -17.03 -6.16 8.06
CA GLY A 19 -16.88 -5.31 9.24
C GLY A 19 -15.87 -5.85 10.26
N GLU A 20 -15.86 -7.17 10.46
CA GLU A 20 -14.92 -7.84 11.38
C GLU A 20 -13.48 -7.74 10.88
N ILE A 21 -13.23 -7.83 9.57
CA ILE A 21 -11.89 -7.62 9.00
C ILE A 21 -11.42 -6.18 9.23
N LEU A 22 -12.30 -5.20 8.99
CA LEU A 22 -11.98 -3.79 9.20
C LEU A 22 -11.73 -3.47 10.68
N GLN A 23 -12.58 -3.99 11.57
CA GLN A 23 -12.42 -3.83 13.01
C GLN A 23 -11.12 -4.48 13.49
N ALA A 24 -10.84 -5.71 13.08
CA ALA A 24 -9.58 -6.36 13.43
C ALA A 24 -8.36 -5.63 12.87
N GLY A 25 -8.46 -5.05 11.67
CA GLY A 25 -7.42 -4.20 11.09
C GLY A 25 -7.19 -2.93 11.90
N PHE A 26 -8.27 -2.31 12.37
CA PHE A 26 -8.20 -1.16 13.27
C PHE A 26 -7.62 -1.53 14.65
N GLU A 27 -8.01 -2.66 15.23
CA GLU A 27 -7.49 -3.12 16.52
C GLU A 27 -6.00 -3.44 16.45
N LEU A 28 -5.56 -4.08 15.37
CA LEU A 28 -4.16 -4.35 15.08
C LEU A 28 -3.37 -3.04 14.92
N TYR A 29 -3.90 -2.09 14.14
CA TYR A 29 -3.31 -0.76 14.00
C TYR A 29 -3.23 -0.03 15.36
N ARG A 30 -4.30 -0.04 16.15
CA ARG A 30 -4.39 0.62 17.46
C ARG A 30 -3.40 0.04 18.46
N ARG A 31 -3.17 -1.27 18.42
CA ARG A 31 -2.20 -1.95 19.29
C ARG A 31 -0.77 -1.46 19.02
N HIS A 32 -0.41 -1.30 17.75
CA HIS A 32 0.96 -1.01 17.29
C HIS A 32 1.10 0.35 16.63
N TRP A 33 0.26 1.32 17.01
CA TRP A 33 0.12 2.58 16.28
C TRP A 33 1.43 3.38 16.22
N GLN A 34 2.22 3.38 17.30
CA GLN A 34 3.48 4.10 17.37
C GLN A 34 4.52 3.53 16.41
N GLU A 35 4.70 2.20 16.42
CA GLU A 35 5.68 1.51 15.59
C GLU A 35 5.32 1.66 14.11
N LEU A 36 4.05 1.41 13.78
CA LEU A 36 3.52 1.53 12.44
C LEU A 36 3.59 2.95 11.89
N MET A 37 3.27 3.97 12.70
CA MET A 37 3.41 5.37 12.30
C MET A 37 4.87 5.80 12.20
N THR A 38 5.77 5.25 13.02
CA THR A 38 7.20 5.55 12.93
C THR A 38 7.79 4.96 11.64
N ILE A 39 7.41 3.73 11.29
CA ILE A 39 7.73 3.14 9.98
C ILE A 39 7.18 4.06 8.89
N ALA A 40 5.88 4.39 8.87
CA ALA A 40 5.31 5.27 7.85
C ALA A 40 6.01 6.64 7.75
N ALA A 41 6.23 7.32 8.87
CA ALA A 41 6.86 8.64 8.92
C ALA A 41 8.27 8.63 8.34
N GLY A 42 9.04 7.56 8.59
CA GLY A 42 10.41 7.40 8.09
C GLY A 42 10.56 7.52 6.56
N VAL A 43 9.50 7.18 5.80
CA VAL A 43 9.47 7.34 4.34
C VAL A 43 8.58 8.50 3.90
N VAL A 44 7.40 8.65 4.48
CA VAL A 44 6.41 9.63 4.03
C VAL A 44 6.91 11.07 4.19
N VAL A 45 7.55 11.39 5.32
CA VAL A 45 8.06 12.74 5.60
C VAL A 45 9.11 13.17 4.56
N PRO A 46 10.24 12.45 4.39
CA PRO A 46 11.25 12.86 3.43
C PRO A 46 10.72 12.88 1.99
N VAL A 47 9.90 11.90 1.60
CA VAL A 47 9.31 11.86 0.24
C VAL A 47 8.41 13.09 0.00
N THR A 48 7.55 13.43 0.96
CA THR A 48 6.63 14.56 0.80
C THR A 48 7.37 15.89 0.77
N LEU A 49 8.42 16.06 1.58
CA LEU A 49 9.26 17.26 1.56
C LEU A 49 9.97 17.43 0.20
N VAL A 50 10.50 16.34 -0.35
CA VAL A 50 11.11 16.37 -1.68
C VAL A 50 10.08 16.70 -2.76
N GLN A 51 8.90 16.07 -2.73
CA GLN A 51 7.82 16.35 -3.68
C GLN A 51 7.34 17.81 -3.60
N TYR A 52 7.22 18.35 -2.40
CA TYR A 52 6.88 19.75 -2.17
C TYR A 52 7.92 20.68 -2.80
N PHE A 53 9.20 20.43 -2.54
CA PHE A 53 10.29 21.21 -3.11
C PHE A 53 10.23 21.20 -4.65
N LEU A 54 9.99 20.04 -5.26
CA LEU A 54 9.85 19.91 -6.72
C LEU A 54 8.67 20.68 -7.28
N MET A 55 7.50 20.58 -6.62
CA MET A 55 6.30 21.28 -7.04
C MET A 55 6.53 22.79 -7.04
N HIS A 56 7.26 23.30 -6.04
CA HIS A 56 7.64 24.71 -5.96
C HIS A 56 8.59 25.12 -7.11
N GLN A 57 9.54 24.27 -7.50
CA GLN A 57 10.44 24.52 -8.64
C GLN A 57 9.74 24.42 -10.01
N LEU A 58 8.69 23.60 -10.09
CA LEU A 58 7.87 23.37 -11.28
C LEU A 58 6.78 24.41 -11.51
N ALA A 59 6.50 25.28 -10.54
CA ALA A 59 5.69 26.48 -10.74
C ALA A 59 6.44 27.47 -11.66
N ALA A 60 6.77 27.02 -12.87
CA ALA A 60 7.35 27.78 -13.95
C ALA A 60 6.27 28.73 -14.46
N LYS A 61 6.58 30.03 -14.43
CA LYS A 61 5.79 31.04 -15.14
C LYS A 61 5.83 30.66 -16.62
N ALA A 62 4.69 30.27 -17.19
CA ALA A 62 4.57 30.20 -18.65
C ALA A 62 4.75 31.64 -19.15
N GLU A 63 5.87 31.92 -19.80
CA GLU A 63 6.08 33.22 -20.42
C GLU A 63 5.28 33.27 -21.71
N ILE A 64 4.18 34.03 -21.68
CA ILE A 64 3.47 34.40 -22.89
C ILE A 64 4.33 35.47 -23.57
N VAL A 65 5.07 35.07 -24.59
CA VAL A 65 5.94 36.00 -25.33
C VAL A 65 5.11 36.58 -26.46
N ASN A 66 4.87 37.89 -26.40
CA ASN A 66 4.32 38.63 -27.52
C ASN A 66 5.43 38.82 -28.56
N ARG A 67 5.35 38.05 -29.64
CA ARG A 67 6.20 38.25 -30.82
C ARG A 67 5.33 38.87 -31.90
N ASN A 68 5.63 40.12 -32.25
CA ASN A 68 4.98 40.84 -33.36
C ASN A 68 3.43 40.86 -33.29
N GLY A 69 2.85 41.00 -32.10
CA GLY A 69 1.40 41.04 -31.89
C GLY A 69 0.74 39.66 -31.79
N GLN A 70 1.49 38.56 -31.97
CA GLN A 70 1.01 37.20 -31.73
C GLN A 70 1.50 36.70 -30.36
N LEU A 71 0.57 36.27 -29.53
CA LEU A 71 0.86 35.61 -28.25
C LEU A 71 1.36 34.20 -28.57
N THR A 72 2.65 33.95 -28.37
CA THR A 72 3.24 32.62 -28.59
C THR A 72 3.60 31.99 -27.25
N LEU A 73 3.19 30.72 -27.07
CA LEU A 73 3.59 29.91 -25.92
C LEU A 73 5.01 29.40 -26.17
N GLN A 74 6.00 30.05 -25.57
CA GLN A 74 7.38 29.62 -25.68
C GLN A 74 7.70 28.64 -24.55
N VAL A 75 7.79 27.35 -24.88
CA VAL A 75 8.27 26.32 -23.94
C VAL A 75 9.80 26.39 -23.91
N SER A 76 10.38 26.87 -22.81
CA SER A 76 11.84 26.93 -22.68
C SER A 76 12.45 25.54 -22.53
N ASN A 77 13.72 25.37 -22.92
CA ASN A 77 14.49 24.15 -22.63
C ASN A 77 14.53 23.83 -21.12
N GLY A 78 14.34 24.84 -20.26
CA GLY A 78 14.19 24.67 -18.82
C GLY A 78 12.95 23.89 -18.41
N PHE A 79 11.87 23.93 -19.20
CA PHE A 79 10.64 23.18 -18.95
C PHE A 79 10.86 21.67 -19.03
N PHE A 80 11.40 21.17 -20.15
CA PHE A 80 11.64 19.73 -20.34
C PHE A 80 12.63 19.17 -19.31
N ARG A 81 13.66 19.93 -18.96
CA ARG A 81 14.60 19.53 -17.90
C ARG A 81 13.91 19.39 -16.53
N ARG A 82 13.04 20.35 -16.16
CA ARG A 82 12.28 20.28 -14.90
C ARG A 82 11.24 19.15 -14.93
N LEU A 83 10.60 18.92 -16.07
CA LEU A 83 9.65 17.82 -16.26
C LEU A 83 10.34 16.46 -16.09
N ALA A 84 11.48 16.24 -16.77
CA ALA A 84 12.26 15.02 -16.65
C ALA A 84 12.74 14.79 -15.22
N PHE A 85 13.27 15.82 -14.56
CA PHE A 85 13.69 15.73 -13.15
C PHE A 85 12.52 15.35 -12.22
N THR A 86 11.35 15.95 -12.43
CA THR A 86 10.16 15.63 -11.63
C THR A 86 9.68 14.21 -11.88
N ALA A 87 9.69 13.75 -13.14
CA ALA A 87 9.35 12.37 -13.46
C ALA A 87 10.28 11.37 -12.75
N VAL A 88 11.59 11.62 -12.75
CA VAL A 88 12.57 10.79 -12.04
C VAL A 88 12.26 10.75 -10.54
N VAL A 89 12.01 11.88 -9.91
CA VAL A 89 11.74 11.90 -8.47
C VAL A 89 10.37 11.32 -8.12
N ALA A 90 9.37 11.48 -8.97
CA ALA A 90 8.08 10.80 -8.81
C ALA A 90 8.24 9.28 -8.87
N LEU A 91 9.08 8.77 -9.78
CA LEU A 91 9.42 7.34 -9.87
C LEU A 91 10.18 6.85 -8.62
N LEU A 92 11.16 7.62 -8.15
CA LEU A 92 11.89 7.30 -6.91
C LEU A 92 10.95 7.33 -5.69
N SER A 93 10.03 8.28 -5.62
CA SER A 93 9.02 8.36 -4.56
C SER A 93 8.12 7.13 -4.58
N ALA A 94 7.62 6.75 -5.76
CA ALA A 94 6.79 5.55 -5.92
C ALA A 94 7.53 4.29 -5.48
N LEU A 95 8.82 4.18 -5.79
CA LEU A 95 9.68 3.08 -5.31
C LEU A 95 9.77 3.04 -3.78
N LEU A 96 10.02 4.18 -3.14
CA LEU A 96 10.09 4.27 -1.67
C LEU A 96 8.75 3.88 -1.02
N TYR A 97 7.61 4.24 -1.64
CA TYR A 97 6.30 3.79 -1.17
C TYR A 97 6.13 2.26 -1.27
N GLN A 98 6.66 1.61 -2.30
CA GLN A 98 6.64 0.14 -2.38
C GLN A 98 7.44 -0.49 -1.25
N VAL A 99 8.63 0.03 -0.95
CA VAL A 99 9.44 -0.40 0.21
C VAL A 99 8.68 -0.21 1.52
N LEU A 100 8.04 0.95 1.70
CA LEU A 100 7.24 1.25 2.89
C LEU A 100 6.11 0.23 3.07
N THR A 101 5.33 -0.06 2.02
CA THR A 101 4.26 -1.07 2.11
C THR A 101 4.81 -2.45 2.45
N GLY A 102 6.02 -2.78 1.97
CA GLY A 102 6.68 -4.03 2.31
C GLY A 102 7.15 -4.10 3.76
N ALA A 103 7.73 -3.02 4.27
CA ALA A 103 8.13 -2.90 5.68
C ALA A 103 6.92 -2.98 6.62
N LEU A 104 5.82 -2.29 6.29
CA LEU A 104 4.56 -2.38 7.05
C LEU A 104 3.97 -3.79 7.01
N THR A 105 3.96 -4.43 5.85
CA THR A 105 3.46 -5.81 5.70
C THR A 105 4.28 -6.77 6.55
N ARG A 106 5.62 -6.66 6.55
CA ARG A 106 6.49 -7.47 7.42
C ARG A 106 6.22 -7.19 8.90
N ALA A 107 6.16 -5.93 9.30
CA ALA A 107 5.92 -5.56 10.69
C ALA A 107 4.58 -6.13 11.21
N ILE A 108 3.52 -6.04 10.39
CA ILE A 108 2.21 -6.61 10.71
C ILE A 108 2.26 -8.14 10.74
N ALA A 109 2.97 -8.78 9.81
CA ALA A 109 3.11 -10.23 9.78
C ALA A 109 3.90 -10.74 11.00
N GLY A 110 4.94 -10.01 11.43
CA GLY A 110 5.78 -10.33 12.59
C GLY A 110 5.01 -10.37 13.91
N ASP A 111 3.96 -9.55 14.07
CA ASP A 111 3.08 -9.58 15.25
C ASP A 111 2.47 -10.97 15.49
N PHE A 112 2.16 -11.71 14.41
CA PHE A 112 1.58 -13.05 14.53
C PHE A 112 2.60 -14.11 15.02
N VAL A 113 3.89 -13.85 14.86
CA VAL A 113 4.99 -14.74 15.28
C VAL A 113 5.53 -14.33 16.65
N GLY A 114 5.26 -13.09 17.08
CA GLY A 114 5.77 -12.53 18.33
C GLY A 114 7.21 -12.01 18.23
N THR A 115 7.63 -11.62 17.01
CA THR A 115 8.96 -11.02 16.80
C THR A 115 9.01 -9.59 17.36
N SER A 116 10.19 -9.15 17.80
CA SER A 116 10.37 -7.79 18.29
C SER A 116 10.26 -6.78 17.14
N PHE A 117 9.50 -5.70 17.36
CA PHE A 117 9.32 -4.63 16.38
C PHE A 117 10.59 -3.76 16.27
N SER A 118 11.54 -4.18 15.42
CA SER A 118 12.72 -3.39 15.07
C SER A 118 12.49 -2.64 13.76
N LEU A 119 12.65 -1.30 13.80
CA LEU A 119 12.45 -0.45 12.62
C LEU A 119 13.49 -0.74 11.54
N GLU A 120 14.75 -0.93 11.93
CA GLU A 120 15.85 -1.21 11.01
C GLU A 120 15.65 -2.56 10.29
N ASP A 121 15.26 -3.60 11.01
CA ASP A 121 15.10 -4.94 10.44
C ASP A 121 13.95 -5.00 9.43
N ASN A 122 12.86 -4.29 9.69
CA ASN A 122 11.73 -4.19 8.78
C ASN A 122 12.11 -3.51 7.46
N TYR A 123 12.87 -2.41 7.53
CA TYR A 123 13.37 -1.71 6.35
C TYR A 123 14.43 -2.51 5.61
N ARG A 124 15.40 -3.08 6.33
CA ARG A 124 16.47 -3.89 5.74
C ARG A 124 15.90 -5.08 4.98
N PHE A 125 14.89 -5.74 5.53
CA PHE A 125 14.20 -6.81 4.80
C PHE A 125 13.49 -6.31 3.56
N ALA A 126 12.68 -5.24 3.67
CA ALA A 126 11.97 -4.67 2.53
C ALA A 126 12.95 -4.24 1.42
N LEU A 127 14.10 -3.69 1.81
CA LEU A 127 15.18 -3.32 0.91
C LEU A 127 15.83 -4.54 0.23
N SER A 128 16.04 -5.65 0.96
CA SER A 128 16.56 -6.88 0.36
C SER A 128 15.61 -7.51 -0.68
N LYS A 129 14.31 -7.22 -0.57
CA LYS A 129 13.26 -7.65 -1.51
C LYS A 129 12.91 -6.59 -2.56
N LEU A 130 13.72 -5.54 -2.71
CA LEU A 130 13.47 -4.45 -3.66
C LEU A 130 13.22 -4.92 -5.09
N GLY A 131 14.11 -5.78 -5.63
CA GLY A 131 13.99 -6.29 -6.99
C GLY A 131 12.68 -7.04 -7.22
N PRO A 132 12.36 -8.05 -6.40
CA PRO A 132 11.08 -8.75 -6.47
C PRO A 132 9.86 -7.83 -6.32
N ILE A 133 9.87 -6.92 -5.33
CA ILE A 133 8.78 -5.96 -5.08
C ILE A 133 8.57 -5.09 -6.32
N LEU A 134 9.65 -4.60 -6.92
CA LEU A 134 9.61 -3.78 -8.13
C LEU A 134 8.99 -4.52 -9.31
N ILE A 135 9.48 -5.72 -9.61
CA ILE A 135 8.97 -6.51 -10.73
C ILE A 135 7.48 -6.78 -10.54
N VAL A 136 7.08 -7.20 -9.34
CA VAL A 136 5.67 -7.47 -9.01
C VAL A 136 4.81 -6.21 -9.12
N SER A 137 5.27 -5.08 -8.61
CA SER A 137 4.55 -3.81 -8.64
C SER A 137 4.38 -3.29 -10.07
N ILE A 138 5.41 -3.41 -10.91
CA ILE A 138 5.36 -3.03 -12.32
C ILE A 138 4.38 -3.92 -13.08
N LEU A 139 4.47 -5.25 -12.91
CA LEU A 139 3.55 -6.18 -13.57
C LEU A 139 2.09 -5.94 -13.15
N ALA A 140 1.86 -5.76 -11.85
CA ALA A 140 0.52 -5.47 -11.34
C ALA A 140 0.01 -4.11 -11.82
N GLY A 141 0.86 -3.08 -11.80
CA GLY A 141 0.55 -1.74 -12.28
C GLY A 141 0.19 -1.73 -13.77
N LEU A 142 0.97 -2.42 -14.61
CA LEU A 142 0.69 -2.57 -16.03
C LEU A 142 -0.63 -3.31 -16.30
N ALA A 143 -0.91 -4.39 -15.55
CA ALA A 143 -2.17 -5.12 -15.68
C ALA A 143 -3.38 -4.24 -15.30
N VAL A 144 -3.27 -3.48 -14.21
CA VAL A 144 -4.32 -2.55 -13.77
C VAL A 144 -4.49 -1.41 -14.77
N ALA A 145 -3.39 -0.81 -15.25
CA ALA A 145 -3.42 0.25 -16.24
C ALA A 145 -4.06 -0.22 -17.56
N ALA A 146 -3.70 -1.40 -18.05
CA ALA A 146 -4.33 -2.01 -19.23
C ALA A 146 -5.84 -2.21 -19.02
N GLY A 147 -6.25 -2.64 -17.82
CA GLY A 147 -7.65 -2.72 -17.43
C GLY A 147 -8.38 -1.37 -17.55
N PHE A 148 -7.80 -0.31 -16.99
CA PHE A 148 -8.38 1.05 -17.05
C PHE A 148 -8.36 1.67 -18.45
N ILE A 149 -7.34 1.39 -19.26
CA ILE A 149 -7.27 1.81 -20.67
C ILE A 149 -8.43 1.22 -21.46
N LEU A 150 -8.79 -0.03 -21.18
CA LEU A 150 -9.96 -0.66 -21.79
C LEU A 150 -11.24 0.00 -21.26
N PHE A 151 -11.50 -0.07 -19.95
CA PHE A 151 -12.63 0.61 -19.27
C PHE A 151 -12.41 0.70 -17.75
N VAL A 152 -13.17 1.57 -17.07
CA VAL A 152 -13.12 1.72 -15.60
C VAL A 152 -13.45 0.42 -14.87
N ILE A 153 -14.50 -0.30 -15.29
CA ILE A 153 -14.96 -1.53 -14.61
C ILE A 153 -13.89 -2.64 -14.65
N PRO A 154 -13.32 -3.02 -15.82
CA PRO A 154 -12.18 -3.94 -15.89
C PRO A 154 -10.97 -3.50 -15.06
N GLY A 155 -10.65 -2.20 -15.05
CA GLY A 155 -9.57 -1.65 -14.21
C GLY A 155 -9.76 -1.95 -12.73
N ILE A 156 -10.94 -1.63 -12.18
CA ILE A 156 -11.29 -1.93 -10.78
C ILE A 156 -11.27 -3.43 -10.53
N TRP A 157 -11.82 -4.23 -11.46
CA TRP A 157 -11.87 -5.67 -11.33
C TRP A 157 -10.48 -6.32 -11.20
N ILE A 158 -9.54 -5.91 -12.05
CA ILE A 158 -8.14 -6.35 -12.00
C ILE A 158 -7.45 -5.84 -10.73
N ALA A 159 -7.67 -4.58 -10.34
CA ALA A 159 -7.05 -4.01 -9.14
C ALA A 159 -7.43 -4.78 -7.88
N VAL A 160 -8.71 -5.15 -7.73
CA VAL A 160 -9.18 -5.98 -6.61
C VAL A 160 -8.59 -7.39 -6.67
N ARG A 161 -8.45 -7.98 -7.87
CA ARG A 161 -7.84 -9.31 -8.04
C ARG A 161 -6.36 -9.35 -7.67
N LEU A 162 -5.67 -8.21 -7.75
CA LEU A 162 -4.24 -8.08 -7.49
C LEU A 162 -3.93 -7.37 -6.17
N SER A 163 -4.94 -7.06 -5.35
CA SER A 163 -4.76 -6.28 -4.12
C SER A 163 -3.88 -6.97 -3.07
N VAL A 164 -3.92 -8.31 -3.00
CA VAL A 164 -3.15 -9.11 -2.02
C VAL A 164 -1.81 -9.62 -2.56
N THR A 165 -1.31 -9.02 -3.65
CA THR A 165 -0.05 -9.44 -4.27
C THR A 165 1.16 -9.12 -3.39
N GLY A 166 1.17 -7.98 -2.71
CA GLY A 166 2.24 -7.58 -1.78
C GLY A 166 2.45 -8.60 -0.64
N PRO A 167 1.40 -8.96 0.13
CA PRO A 167 1.46 -10.02 1.14
C PRO A 167 1.91 -11.35 0.57
N SER A 168 1.43 -11.76 -0.61
CA SER A 168 1.87 -13.03 -1.21
C SER A 168 3.36 -13.06 -1.54
N LEU A 169 3.95 -11.91 -1.89
CA LEU A 169 5.39 -11.82 -2.12
C LEU A 169 6.18 -11.86 -0.82
N ILE A 170 5.69 -11.18 0.21
CA ILE A 170 6.43 -11.00 1.45
C ILE A 170 6.32 -12.24 2.35
N ILE A 171 5.11 -12.75 2.51
CA ILE A 171 4.79 -13.85 3.45
C ILE A 171 5.08 -15.21 2.82
N GLU A 172 4.84 -15.39 1.51
CA GLU A 172 5.09 -16.68 0.82
C GLU A 172 6.35 -16.66 -0.06
N ASN A 173 7.12 -15.56 -0.05
CA ASN A 173 8.31 -15.37 -0.89
C ASN A 173 8.06 -15.60 -2.40
N GLN A 174 6.81 -15.39 -2.87
CA GLN A 174 6.44 -15.54 -4.27
C GLN A 174 6.92 -14.34 -5.10
N GLN A 175 7.45 -14.57 -6.30
CA GLN A 175 8.05 -13.51 -7.12
C GLN A 175 7.47 -13.45 -8.53
N GLY A 176 7.52 -12.26 -9.12
CA GLY A 176 7.07 -12.00 -10.49
C GLY A 176 5.62 -12.42 -10.74
N THR A 177 5.38 -13.11 -11.86
CA THR A 177 4.03 -13.54 -12.25
C THR A 177 3.41 -14.58 -11.30
N LYS A 178 4.22 -15.34 -10.56
CA LYS A 178 3.71 -16.31 -9.56
C LYS A 178 2.98 -15.60 -8.43
N ALA A 179 3.49 -14.46 -7.95
CA ALA A 179 2.83 -13.64 -6.94
C ALA A 179 1.47 -13.11 -7.45
N LEU A 180 1.42 -12.63 -8.70
CA LEU A 180 0.17 -12.14 -9.31
C LEU A 180 -0.84 -13.27 -9.47
N ALA A 181 -0.41 -14.44 -9.97
CA ALA A 181 -1.27 -15.60 -10.13
C ALA A 181 -1.80 -16.11 -8.78
N ARG A 182 -0.95 -16.07 -7.75
CA ARG A 182 -1.32 -16.41 -6.36
C ARG A 182 -2.42 -15.49 -5.85
N SER A 183 -2.20 -14.18 -5.92
CA SER A 183 -3.19 -13.15 -5.56
C SER A 183 -4.52 -13.34 -6.29
N TRP A 184 -4.44 -13.55 -7.61
CA TRP A 184 -5.60 -13.78 -8.46
C TRP A 184 -6.42 -15.00 -8.06
N ASN A 185 -5.73 -16.09 -7.70
CA ASN A 185 -6.36 -17.33 -7.27
C ASN A 185 -6.94 -17.21 -5.87
N LEU A 186 -6.32 -16.47 -4.95
CA LEU A 186 -6.86 -16.21 -3.61
C LEU A 186 -8.13 -15.36 -3.65
N VAL A 187 -8.18 -14.31 -4.46
CA VAL A 187 -9.36 -13.42 -4.55
C VAL A 187 -10.51 -14.04 -5.36
N ARG A 188 -10.24 -15.03 -6.23
CA ARG A 188 -11.26 -15.70 -7.06
C ARG A 188 -12.40 -16.28 -6.21
N GLY A 189 -13.65 -15.87 -6.44
CA GLY A 189 -14.81 -16.35 -5.66
C GLY A 189 -15.14 -15.53 -4.41
N PHE A 190 -14.24 -14.64 -3.97
CA PHE A 190 -14.46 -13.70 -2.86
C PHE A 190 -14.34 -12.24 -3.29
N TRP A 191 -14.42 -11.96 -4.60
CA TRP A 191 -14.14 -10.64 -5.18
C TRP A 191 -14.96 -9.51 -4.55
N TRP A 192 -16.27 -9.69 -4.37
CA TRP A 192 -17.14 -8.67 -3.77
C TRP A 192 -16.82 -8.37 -2.31
N GLN A 193 -16.43 -9.38 -1.54
CA GLN A 193 -16.02 -9.20 -0.15
C GLN A 193 -14.71 -8.41 -0.07
N VAL A 194 -13.72 -8.77 -0.88
CA VAL A 194 -12.45 -8.06 -0.97
C VAL A 194 -12.68 -6.62 -1.43
N PHE A 195 -13.47 -6.41 -2.49
CA PHE A 195 -13.83 -5.09 -2.97
C PHE A 195 -14.51 -4.26 -1.87
N ALA A 196 -15.50 -4.79 -1.15
CA ALA A 196 -16.21 -4.07 -0.11
C ALA A 196 -15.28 -3.66 1.05
N VAL A 197 -14.41 -4.57 1.51
CA VAL A 197 -13.40 -4.26 2.54
C VAL A 197 -12.47 -3.13 2.08
N PHE A 198 -11.90 -3.25 0.87
CA PHE A 198 -11.00 -2.24 0.34
C PHE A 198 -11.69 -0.89 0.11
N PHE A 199 -12.91 -0.90 -0.41
CA PHE A 199 -13.71 0.29 -0.65
C PHE A 199 -13.95 1.04 0.66
N VAL A 200 -14.42 0.33 1.70
CA VAL A 200 -14.65 0.94 3.02
C VAL A 200 -13.34 1.41 3.65
N ALA A 201 -12.26 0.63 3.57
CA ALA A 201 -10.96 1.02 4.12
C ALA A 201 -10.43 2.32 3.46
N VAL A 202 -10.51 2.41 2.14
CA VAL A 202 -10.10 3.63 1.40
C VAL A 202 -11.00 4.80 1.72
N LEU A 203 -12.32 4.59 1.85
CA LEU A 203 -13.27 5.64 2.22
C LEU A 203 -13.00 6.18 3.63
N LEU A 204 -12.80 5.30 4.62
CA LEU A 204 -12.44 5.69 5.98
C LEU A 204 -11.09 6.44 6.03
N SER A 205 -10.07 5.91 5.35
CA SER A 205 -8.76 6.57 5.21
C SER A 205 -8.90 7.96 4.57
N GLY A 206 -9.72 8.09 3.53
CA GLY A 206 -9.98 9.36 2.86
C GLY A 206 -10.65 10.38 3.78
N ILE A 207 -11.65 9.96 4.56
CA ILE A 207 -12.33 10.82 5.54
C ILE A 207 -11.34 11.28 6.62
N VAL A 208 -10.58 10.36 7.21
CA VAL A 208 -9.58 10.68 8.24
C VAL A 208 -8.54 11.67 7.71
N SER A 209 -8.00 11.42 6.52
CA SER A 209 -7.05 12.33 5.87
C SER A 209 -7.65 13.71 5.60
N ALA A 210 -8.89 13.77 5.12
CA ALA A 210 -9.59 15.04 4.88
C ALA A 210 -9.83 15.82 6.18
N VAL A 211 -10.27 15.16 7.24
CA VAL A 211 -10.49 15.76 8.58
C VAL A 211 -9.18 16.31 9.14
N LEU A 212 -8.10 15.54 9.08
CA LEU A 212 -6.77 15.96 9.53
C LEU A 212 -6.22 17.15 8.73
N ALA A 213 -6.64 17.31 7.48
CA ALA A 213 -6.26 18.45 6.65
C ALA A 213 -7.08 19.73 6.91
N LEU A 214 -8.22 19.67 7.62
CA LEU A 214 -9.09 20.84 7.84
C LEU A 214 -8.42 22.01 8.57
N PRO A 215 -7.64 21.80 9.67
CA PRO A 215 -7.02 22.90 10.41
C PRO A 215 -6.02 23.70 9.57
N PHE A 216 -5.53 23.13 8.49
CA PHE A 216 -4.53 23.74 7.61
C PHE A 216 -5.14 24.68 6.56
N GLY A 217 -6.46 24.80 6.51
CA GLY A 217 -7.18 25.76 5.67
C GLY A 217 -6.98 25.55 4.17
N ARG A 218 -7.02 26.65 3.40
CA ARG A 218 -6.93 26.62 1.93
C ARG A 218 -5.52 26.88 1.39
N ASN A 219 -4.56 27.20 2.26
CA ASN A 219 -3.17 27.38 1.86
C ASN A 219 -2.61 26.03 1.38
N TRP A 220 -2.15 25.97 0.13
CA TRP A 220 -1.71 24.72 -0.50
C TRP A 220 -0.54 24.06 0.26
N PHE A 221 0.39 24.85 0.82
CA PHE A 221 1.52 24.34 1.59
C PHE A 221 1.07 23.75 2.92
N LEU A 222 0.32 24.51 3.72
CA LEU A 222 -0.21 24.00 4.99
C LEU A 222 -1.07 22.75 4.75
N ARG A 223 -1.91 22.76 3.70
CA ARG A 223 -2.74 21.62 3.36
C ARG A 223 -1.93 20.38 2.97
N SER A 224 -0.74 20.55 2.38
CA SER A 224 0.17 19.44 2.11
C SER A 224 0.74 18.81 3.39
N ILE A 225 0.97 19.61 4.44
CA ILE A 225 1.35 19.10 5.78
C ILE A 225 0.20 18.28 6.37
N GLY A 226 -1.03 18.78 6.29
CA GLY A 226 -2.22 18.03 6.72
C GLY A 226 -2.37 16.69 5.97
N ALA A 227 -2.17 16.69 4.65
CA ALA A 227 -2.19 15.48 3.84
C ALA A 227 -1.04 14.51 4.18
N MET A 228 0.16 15.02 4.47
CA MET A 228 1.30 14.24 4.93
C MET A 228 0.97 13.52 6.23
N ILE A 229 0.48 14.25 7.24
CA ILE A 229 0.04 13.68 8.53
C ILE A 229 -1.07 12.65 8.29
N GLY A 230 -2.05 12.98 7.45
CA GLY A 230 -3.12 12.06 7.05
C GLY A 230 -2.56 10.74 6.52
N SER A 231 -1.61 10.79 5.58
CA SER A 231 -1.01 9.58 5.01
C SER A 231 -0.20 8.76 6.02
N ILE A 232 0.52 9.40 6.96
CA ILE A 232 1.25 8.70 8.04
C ILE A 232 0.28 7.91 8.93
N VAL A 233 -0.91 8.45 9.19
CA VAL A 233 -1.95 7.81 10.00
C VAL A 233 -2.68 6.70 9.22
N THR A 234 -3.03 6.95 7.95
CA THR A 234 -3.95 6.07 7.21
C THR A 234 -3.27 4.93 6.46
N LEU A 235 -1.99 5.06 6.08
CA LEU A 235 -1.26 4.01 5.36
C LEU A 235 -1.12 2.72 6.17
N PRO A 236 -0.74 2.76 7.46
CA PRO A 236 -0.66 1.54 8.24
C PRO A 236 -2.00 0.85 8.42
N PHE A 237 -3.07 1.59 8.69
CA PHE A 237 -4.43 1.04 8.77
C PHE A 237 -4.80 0.28 7.49
N THR A 238 -4.55 0.88 6.32
CA THR A 238 -4.87 0.25 5.03
C THR A 238 -4.02 -1.02 4.81
N THR A 239 -2.76 -1.00 5.22
CA THR A 239 -1.86 -2.17 5.12
C THR A 239 -2.30 -3.28 6.08
N SER A 240 -2.67 -2.96 7.32
CA SER A 240 -3.21 -3.92 8.29
C SER A 240 -4.45 -4.63 7.75
N VAL A 241 -5.39 -3.88 7.19
CA VAL A 241 -6.59 -4.45 6.56
C VAL A 241 -6.20 -5.36 5.40
N LEU A 242 -5.28 -4.94 4.53
CA LEU A 242 -4.83 -5.71 3.37
C LEU A 242 -4.16 -7.03 3.77
N VAL A 243 -3.33 -7.04 4.82
CA VAL A 243 -2.71 -8.27 5.36
C VAL A 243 -3.78 -9.19 5.95
N LEU A 244 -4.74 -8.66 6.69
CA LEU A 244 -5.83 -9.46 7.25
C LEU A 244 -6.76 -10.04 6.19
N VAL A 245 -7.06 -9.31 5.11
CA VAL A 245 -7.79 -9.84 3.96
C VAL A 245 -7.02 -11.01 3.35
N TYR A 246 -5.71 -10.86 3.17
CA TYR A 246 -4.86 -11.93 2.66
C TYR A 246 -4.90 -13.18 3.55
N LEU A 247 -4.78 -13.01 4.88
CA LEU A 247 -4.85 -14.12 5.83
C LEU A 247 -6.25 -14.77 5.85
N ASP A 248 -7.33 -13.98 5.85
CA ASP A 248 -8.71 -14.47 5.79
C ASP A 248 -8.98 -15.31 4.52
N LEU A 249 -8.49 -14.85 3.36
CA LEU A 249 -8.61 -15.61 2.11
C LEU A 249 -7.87 -16.94 2.18
N ARG A 250 -6.70 -16.98 2.82
CA ARG A 250 -5.94 -18.23 3.01
C ARG A 250 -6.60 -19.16 4.03
N THR A 251 -7.17 -18.64 5.11
CA THR A 251 -8.00 -19.43 6.01
C THR A 251 -9.16 -20.07 5.25
N ARG A 252 -9.90 -19.30 4.45
CA ARG A 252 -11.07 -19.80 3.71
C ARG A 252 -10.73 -20.85 2.66
N LYS A 253 -9.58 -20.72 2.00
CA LYS A 253 -9.20 -21.60 0.88
C LYS A 253 -8.27 -22.74 1.24
N GLU A 254 -7.45 -22.55 2.25
CA GLU A 254 -6.33 -23.43 2.57
C GLU A 254 -6.37 -23.91 4.01
N GLN A 255 -7.39 -23.50 4.78
CA GLN A 255 -7.54 -23.80 6.21
C GLN A 255 -6.28 -23.41 7.00
N LEU A 256 -5.70 -22.25 6.65
CA LEU A 256 -4.51 -21.71 7.29
C LEU A 256 -4.74 -21.54 8.79
N ASP A 257 -3.85 -22.14 9.59
CA ASP A 257 -3.77 -21.96 11.03
C ASP A 257 -2.53 -21.13 11.42
N VAL A 258 -2.46 -20.75 12.70
CA VAL A 258 -1.37 -19.92 13.23
C VAL A 258 -0.04 -20.68 13.21
N GLY A 259 -0.04 -22.00 13.45
CA GLY A 259 1.16 -22.82 13.47
C GLY A 259 1.86 -22.87 12.10
N ARG A 260 1.08 -23.09 11.05
CA ARG A 260 1.55 -23.06 9.67
C ARG A 260 2.00 -21.67 9.24
N LEU A 261 1.26 -20.62 9.62
CA LEU A 261 1.67 -19.25 9.32
C LEU A 261 3.04 -18.94 9.94
N LYS A 262 3.27 -19.33 11.20
CA LYS A 262 4.56 -19.17 11.87
C LYS A 262 5.69 -19.89 11.13
N ALA A 263 5.48 -21.16 10.77
CA ALA A 263 6.46 -21.95 10.03
C ALA A 263 6.82 -21.33 8.66
N GLU A 264 5.83 -20.75 7.96
CA GLU A 264 6.07 -20.06 6.69
C GLU A 264 6.85 -18.75 6.88
N LEU A 265 6.49 -17.96 7.91
CA LEU A 265 7.19 -16.71 8.22
C LEU A 265 8.66 -16.96 8.61
N ASP A 266 8.91 -17.96 9.46
CA ASP A 266 10.27 -18.40 9.83
C ASP A 266 11.09 -18.80 8.57
N ALA A 267 10.48 -19.55 7.64
CA ALA A 267 11.13 -19.98 6.40
C ALA A 267 11.46 -18.81 5.45
N THR A 268 10.72 -17.70 5.54
CA THR A 268 10.98 -16.49 4.76
C THR A 268 11.93 -15.49 5.43
N GLY A 269 12.35 -15.78 6.67
CA GLY A 269 13.23 -14.92 7.47
C GLY A 269 12.51 -13.70 8.03
N ILE A 270 11.20 -13.80 8.28
CA ILE A 270 10.39 -12.79 8.97
C ILE A 270 10.45 -13.01 10.48
#